data_AF-A0A314Z4P7-F1
#
_entry.id   AF-A0A314Z4P7-F1
#
_cell.length_a   1.000
_cell.length_b   1.000
_cell.length_c   1.000
_cell.angle_alpha   90.00
_cell.angle_beta   90.00
_cell.angle_gamma   90.00
#
_symmetry.space_group_name_H-M   'P 1'
#
loop_
_entity.id
_entity.type
_entity.pdbx_description
1 polymer ?
#
loop_
_entity_poly.entity_id
_entity_poly.type
_entity_poly.pdbx_seq_one_letter_code
_entity_poly.pdbx_strand_id
1 'polypeptide(L)'
;MDDVHDCLEATGADGVLSAESLLENPALFAGFRTAQWVPGNEESKKDGKLDQADLLVEYLKLCEQYPVPWRMIRAHVHKMLGEWFRIHPHIREDLNAQSILTFEFLYSIVDRLRELGAGIPLHLKETNAATICANGLAT
;
A
#
# COMPACT_ATOMS: atom_id res chain seq x y z
N MET A 1 -0.35 12.62 -6.05
CA MET A 1 -1.44 13.17 -6.86
C MET A 1 -0.91 14.31 -7.68
N ASP A 2 0.09 15.05 -7.22
CA ASP A 2 0.79 16.05 -8.03
C ASP A 2 1.30 15.42 -9.34
N ASP A 3 1.89 14.23 -9.26
CA ASP A 3 2.28 13.37 -10.38
C ASP A 3 1.16 13.11 -11.42
N VAL A 4 -0.08 12.95 -10.97
CA VAL A 4 -1.24 12.77 -11.85
C VAL A 4 -1.53 14.06 -12.64
N HIS A 5 -1.48 15.22 -11.98
CA HIS A 5 -1.76 16.51 -12.63
C HIS A 5 -0.68 16.83 -13.66
N ASP A 6 0.59 16.63 -13.30
CA ASP A 6 1.72 16.85 -14.20
C ASP A 6 1.63 15.95 -15.45
N CYS A 7 1.23 14.69 -15.28
CA CYS A 7 1.03 13.76 -16.39
C CYS A 7 -0.09 14.21 -17.33
N LEU A 8 -1.23 14.62 -16.79
CA LEU A 8 -2.37 15.09 -17.60
C LEU A 8 -2.02 16.36 -18.37
N GLU A 9 -1.36 17.33 -17.72
CA GLU A 9 -0.92 18.57 -18.36
C GLU A 9 0.10 18.30 -19.48
N ALA A 10 1.10 17.44 -19.23
CA ALA A 10 2.15 17.16 -20.20
C ALA A 10 1.67 16.34 -21.41
N THR A 11 0.65 15.49 -21.23
CA THR A 11 0.21 14.54 -22.26
C THR A 11 -1.09 14.91 -22.96
N GLY A 12 -1.94 15.73 -22.32
CA GLY A 12 -3.30 15.99 -22.79
C GLY A 12 -4.22 14.78 -22.74
N ALA A 13 -3.84 13.71 -22.02
CA ALA A 13 -4.67 12.52 -21.86
C ALA A 13 -5.87 12.78 -20.94
N ASP A 14 -6.94 11.99 -21.09
CA ASP A 14 -8.14 12.08 -20.27
C ASP A 14 -8.03 11.33 -18.93
N GLY A 15 -6.96 10.55 -18.73
CA GLY A 15 -6.78 9.74 -17.54
C GLY A 15 -5.37 9.20 -17.36
N VAL A 16 -5.05 8.81 -16.12
CA VAL A 16 -3.77 8.22 -15.73
C VAL A 16 -4.01 6.83 -15.14
N LEU A 17 -3.16 5.88 -15.51
CA LEU A 17 -3.11 4.54 -14.92
C LEU A 17 -1.97 4.47 -13.90
N SER A 18 -2.28 4.01 -12.69
CA SER A 18 -1.28 3.64 -11.70
C SER A 18 -0.96 2.15 -11.82
N ALA A 19 0.32 1.80 -11.72
CA ALA A 19 0.79 0.43 -11.80
C ALA A 19 1.58 0.05 -10.54
N GLU A 20 2.90 0.27 -10.54
CA GLU A 20 3.79 -0.20 -9.48
C GLU A 20 3.40 0.31 -8.08
N SER A 21 2.98 1.56 -7.98
CA SER A 21 2.55 2.18 -6.73
C SER A 21 1.39 1.47 -6.04
N LEU A 22 0.50 0.82 -6.79
CA LEU A 22 -0.63 0.05 -6.23
C LEU A 22 -0.18 -1.26 -5.58
N LEU A 23 0.96 -1.82 -5.99
CA LEU A 23 1.51 -3.02 -5.36
C LEU A 23 2.05 -2.72 -3.95
N GLU A 24 2.46 -1.47 -3.70
CA GLU A 24 2.98 -1.03 -2.41
C GLU A 24 1.87 -0.54 -1.49
N ASN A 25 0.84 0.10 -2.05
CA ASN A 25 -0.33 0.58 -1.31
C ASN A 25 -1.62 0.35 -2.11
N PRO A 26 -2.29 -0.80 -1.93
CA PRO A 26 -3.59 -1.06 -2.57
C PRO A 26 -4.69 -0.06 -2.19
N ALA A 27 -4.58 0.60 -1.03
CA ALA A 27 -5.55 1.59 -0.55
C ALA A 27 -5.30 3.01 -1.10
N LEU A 28 -4.42 3.18 -2.08
CA LEU A 28 -4.05 4.47 -2.66
C LEU A 28 -5.27 5.31 -3.09
N PHE A 29 -6.23 4.70 -3.78
CA PHE A 29 -7.42 5.39 -4.28
C PHE A 29 -8.49 5.62 -3.21
N ALA A 30 -8.40 4.93 -2.07
CA ALA A 30 -9.24 5.19 -0.89
C ALA A 30 -8.72 6.38 -0.05
N GLY A 31 -7.69 7.10 -0.54
CA GLY A 31 -7.13 8.28 0.13
C GLY A 31 -6.06 7.96 1.17
N PHE A 32 -5.72 6.69 1.37
CA PHE A 32 -4.66 6.27 2.28
C PHE A 32 -3.28 6.47 1.67
N ARG A 33 -2.31 6.88 2.49
CA ARG A 33 -0.92 7.15 2.11
C ARG A 33 0.02 6.48 3.12
N THR A 34 1.14 5.97 2.63
CA THR A 34 2.22 5.49 3.49
C THR A 34 2.95 6.68 4.12
N ALA A 35 3.61 6.47 5.26
CA ALA A 35 4.35 7.54 5.96
C ALA A 35 5.42 8.23 5.10
N GLN A 36 6.02 7.51 4.15
CA GLN A 36 7.00 8.07 3.20
C GLN A 36 6.40 9.05 2.21
N TRP A 37 5.09 9.02 1.98
CA TRP A 37 4.40 9.83 0.97
C TRP A 37 3.66 11.03 1.58
N VAL A 38 3.86 11.28 2.88
CA VAL A 38 3.36 12.46 3.58
C VAL A 38 4.47 13.53 3.56
N PRO A 39 4.29 14.67 2.88
CA PRO A 39 5.24 15.78 2.96
C PRO A 39 5.41 16.27 4.41
N GLY A 40 6.62 16.69 4.76
CA GLY A 40 7.10 16.90 6.14
C GLY A 40 6.49 18.07 6.94
N ASN A 41 5.23 18.44 6.69
CA ASN A 41 4.55 19.58 7.31
C ASN A 41 3.04 19.41 7.50
N GLU A 42 2.44 18.25 7.19
CA GLU A 42 1.01 18.01 7.40
C GLU A 42 0.77 17.38 8.79
N GLU A 43 0.43 18.23 9.77
CA GLU A 43 0.07 17.85 11.15
C GLU A 43 -1.31 17.16 11.25
N SER A 44 -2.03 17.06 10.13
CA SER A 44 -3.36 16.43 10.05
C SER A 44 -3.27 14.91 9.85
N LYS A 45 -2.50 14.22 10.69
CA LYS A 45 -2.48 12.76 10.73
C LYS A 45 -3.67 12.27 11.57
N LYS A 46 -4.83 12.06 10.93
CA LYS A 46 -5.80 11.13 11.53
C LYS A 46 -5.18 9.74 11.46
N ASP A 47 -4.98 9.12 12.62
CA ASP A 47 -4.57 7.72 12.71
C ASP A 47 -5.62 6.88 11.98
N GLY A 48 -5.29 6.49 10.75
CA GLY A 48 -6.07 5.51 10.03
C GLY A 48 -5.99 4.21 10.82
N LYS A 49 -7.14 3.62 11.16
CA LYS A 49 -7.21 2.29 11.79
C LYS A 49 -6.72 1.14 10.88
N LEU A 50 -6.11 1.47 9.74
CA LEU A 50 -5.70 0.55 8.70
C LEU A 50 -4.19 0.63 8.55
N ASP A 51 -3.50 -0.49 8.74
CA ASP A 51 -2.07 -0.60 8.47
C ASP A 51 -1.79 -1.43 7.21
N GLN A 52 -0.53 -1.42 6.74
CA GLN A 52 -0.15 -2.20 5.55
C GLN A 52 -0.28 -3.72 5.75
N ALA A 53 -0.14 -4.20 6.99
CA ALA A 53 -0.22 -5.61 7.30
C ALA A 53 -1.68 -6.11 7.21
N ASP A 54 -2.66 -5.29 7.59
CA ASP A 54 -4.08 -5.58 7.42
C ASP A 54 -4.43 -5.78 5.93
N LEU A 55 -3.94 -4.89 5.07
CA LEU A 55 -4.11 -5.02 3.62
C LEU A 55 -3.45 -6.29 3.09
N LEU A 56 -2.27 -6.66 3.59
CA LEU A 56 -1.61 -7.90 3.17
C LEU A 56 -2.42 -9.13 3.62
N VAL A 57 -2.93 -9.14 4.84
CA VAL A 57 -3.76 -10.24 5.36
C VAL A 57 -5.01 -10.40 4.50
N GLU A 58 -5.66 -9.29 4.11
CA GLU A 58 -6.79 -9.34 3.18
C GLU A 58 -6.39 -9.90 1.80
N TYR A 59 -5.27 -9.45 1.25
CA TYR A 59 -4.72 -9.97 0.00
C TYR A 59 -4.46 -11.49 0.06
N LEU A 60 -3.86 -11.99 1.14
CA LEU A 60 -3.58 -13.41 1.32
C LEU A 60 -4.88 -14.24 1.36
N LYS A 61 -5.92 -13.76 2.05
CA LYS A 61 -7.25 -14.40 2.06
C LYS A 61 -7.87 -14.47 0.66
N LEU A 62 -7.62 -13.46 -0.18
CA LEU A 62 -8.05 -13.51 -1.59
C LEU A 62 -7.23 -14.53 -2.38
N CYS A 63 -5.91 -14.62 -2.17
CA CYS A 63 -5.07 -15.62 -2.83
C CYS A 63 -5.41 -17.07 -2.43
N GLU A 64 -5.92 -17.28 -1.21
CA GLU A 64 -6.45 -18.58 -0.79
C GLU A 64 -7.71 -18.98 -1.58
N GLN A 65 -8.57 -18.01 -1.87
CA GLN A 65 -9.80 -18.23 -2.65
C GLN A 65 -9.55 -18.31 -4.16
N TYR A 66 -8.59 -17.53 -4.65
CA TYR A 66 -8.29 -17.36 -6.06
C TYR A 66 -6.80 -17.68 -6.28
N PRO A 67 -6.45 -18.92 -6.69
CA PRO A 67 -5.06 -19.35 -6.76
C PRO A 67 -4.20 -18.47 -7.67
N VAL A 68 -3.11 -17.95 -7.13
CA VAL A 68 -2.11 -17.14 -7.83
C VAL A 68 -0.75 -17.85 -7.78
N PRO A 69 0.10 -17.77 -8.83
CA PRO A 69 1.46 -18.30 -8.75
C PRO A 69 2.24 -17.74 -7.56
N TRP A 70 2.86 -18.60 -6.76
CA TRP A 70 3.61 -18.23 -5.55
C TRP A 70 4.68 -17.15 -5.77
N ARG A 71 5.31 -17.12 -6.95
CA ARG A 71 6.29 -16.08 -7.31
C ARG A 71 5.68 -14.68 -7.26
N MET A 72 4.40 -14.55 -7.63
CA MET A 72 3.71 -13.27 -7.65
C MET A 72 3.30 -12.86 -6.23
N ILE A 73 2.79 -13.81 -5.45
CA ILE A 73 2.49 -13.61 -4.02
C ILE A 73 3.74 -13.13 -3.28
N ARG A 74 4.89 -13.78 -3.50
CA ARG A 74 6.18 -13.35 -2.91
C ARG A 74 6.53 -11.92 -3.29
N ALA A 75 6.45 -11.58 -4.58
CA ALA A 75 6.76 -10.24 -5.05
C ALA A 75 5.85 -9.18 -4.40
N HIS A 76 4.54 -9.47 -4.29
CA HIS A 76 3.58 -8.57 -3.67
C HIS A 76 3.81 -8.42 -2.17
N VAL A 77 4.14 -9.49 -1.45
CA VAL A 77 4.52 -9.43 -0.03
C VAL A 77 5.72 -8.48 0.17
N HIS A 78 6.76 -8.58 -0.68
CA HIS A 78 7.89 -7.65 -0.63
C HIS A 78 7.51 -6.20 -0.91
N LYS A 79 6.59 -5.95 -1.84
CA LYS A 79 6.12 -4.60 -2.17
C LYS A 79 5.28 -4.00 -1.05
N MET A 80 4.29 -4.74 -0.54
CA MET A 80 3.37 -4.27 0.50
C MET A 80 4.07 -4.08 1.85
N LEU A 81 5.03 -4.93 2.21
CA LEU A 81 5.78 -4.84 3.48
C LEU A 81 7.19 -4.24 3.32
N GLY A 82 7.45 -3.51 2.22
CA GLY A 82 8.79 -3.01 1.91
C GLY A 82 9.43 -2.21 3.05
N GLU A 83 8.66 -1.33 3.68
CA GLU A 83 9.14 -0.52 4.81
C GLU A 83 9.36 -1.35 6.08
N TRP A 84 8.47 -2.28 6.39
CA TRP A 84 8.63 -3.21 7.51
C TRP A 84 9.91 -4.05 7.36
N PHE A 85 10.17 -4.54 6.15
CA PHE A 85 11.39 -5.27 5.83
C PHE A 85 12.64 -4.41 5.84
N ARG A 86 12.53 -3.11 5.60
CA ARG A 86 13.65 -2.16 5.75
C ARG A 86 14.04 -1.99 7.23
N ILE A 87 13.04 -1.95 8.13
CA ILE A 87 13.25 -1.83 9.58
C ILE A 87 13.72 -3.17 10.17
N HIS A 88 13.14 -4.28 9.73
CA HIS A 88 13.42 -5.64 10.22
C HIS A 88 13.98 -6.54 9.11
N PRO A 89 15.23 -6.32 8.65
CA PRO A 89 15.81 -7.02 7.50
C PRO A 89 15.95 -8.53 7.70
N HIS A 90 16.13 -9.00 8.94
CA HIS A 90 16.19 -10.43 9.27
C HIS A 90 14.89 -11.17 8.91
N ILE A 91 13.72 -10.53 9.06
CA ILE A 91 12.44 -11.12 8.65
C ILE A 91 12.37 -11.24 7.11
N ARG A 92 12.91 -10.26 6.39
CA ARG A 92 13.01 -10.31 4.92
C ARG A 92 13.93 -11.45 4.47
N GLU A 93 15.02 -11.66 5.18
CA GLU A 93 15.99 -12.73 4.90
C GLU A 93 15.35 -14.11 5.10
N ASP A 94 14.54 -14.31 6.14
CA ASP A 94 13.78 -15.54 6.32
C ASP A 94 12.83 -15.82 5.15
N LEU A 95 12.10 -14.80 4.68
CA LEU A 95 11.22 -14.91 3.51
C LEU A 95 12.00 -15.30 2.24
N ASN A 96 13.20 -14.74 2.06
CA ASN A 96 14.08 -15.05 0.93
C ASN A 96 14.67 -16.47 1.02
N ALA A 97 14.96 -16.95 2.23
CA ALA A 97 15.53 -18.28 2.46
C ALA A 97 14.52 -19.40 2.24
N GLN A 98 13.21 -19.13 2.33
CA GLN A 98 12.19 -20.14 2.06
C GLN A 98 12.12 -20.49 0.56
N SER A 99 12.31 -21.77 0.24
CA SER A 99 12.17 -22.29 -1.12
C SER A 99 10.72 -22.61 -1.48
N ILE A 100 9.92 -23.04 -0.50
CA ILE A 100 8.50 -23.37 -0.64
C ILE A 100 7.71 -22.41 0.25
N LEU A 101 6.70 -21.75 -0.32
CA LEU A 101 5.82 -20.86 0.45
C LEU A 101 4.53 -21.56 0.81
N THR A 102 4.02 -21.23 1.99
CA THR A 102 2.68 -21.59 2.47
C THR A 102 2.01 -20.33 3.00
N PHE A 103 0.67 -20.31 3.01
CA PHE A 103 -0.07 -19.19 3.60
C PHE A 103 0.21 -19.08 5.10
N GLU A 104 0.30 -20.19 5.82
CA GLU A 104 0.69 -20.22 7.25
C GLU A 104 2.02 -19.51 7.49
N PHE A 105 3.04 -19.77 6.66
CA PHE A 105 4.31 -19.07 6.77
C PHE A 105 4.16 -17.57 6.52
N LEU A 106 3.41 -17.16 5.49
CA LEU A 106 3.20 -15.74 5.17
C LEU A 106 2.43 -15.00 6.26
N TYR A 107 1.45 -15.64 6.90
CA TYR A 107 0.77 -15.09 8.08
C TYR A 107 1.74 -14.97 9.27
N SER A 108 2.60 -15.98 9.49
CA SER A 108 3.61 -15.90 10.56
C SER A 108 4.61 -14.74 10.36
N ILE A 109 4.93 -14.37 9.11
CA ILE A 109 5.75 -13.18 8.82
C ILE A 109 5.04 -11.91 9.30
N VAL A 110 3.74 -11.80 9.05
CA VAL A 110 2.93 -10.65 9.50
C VAL A 110 2.89 -10.57 11.02
N ASP A 111 2.64 -11.69 11.69
CA ASP A 111 2.55 -11.74 13.16
C ASP A 111 3.89 -11.35 13.81
N ARG A 112 5.00 -11.92 13.33
CA ARG A 112 6.36 -11.56 13.80
C ARG A 112 6.67 -10.09 13.61
N LEU A 113 6.28 -9.51 12.47
CA LEU A 113 6.48 -8.09 12.21
C LEU A 113 5.68 -7.23 13.20
N ARG A 114 4.41 -7.58 13.46
CA ARG A 114 3.55 -6.89 14.44
C ARG A 114 4.07 -6.98 15.87
N GLU A 115 4.70 -8.10 16.23
CA GLU A 115 5.36 -8.26 17.53
C GLU A 115 6.59 -7.36 17.67
N LEU A 116 7.30 -7.10 16.57
CA LEU A 116 8.55 -6.32 16.54
C LEU A 116 8.33 -4.81 16.35
N GLY A 117 7.19 -4.40 15.78
CA GLY A 117 6.86 -3.01 15.53
C GLY A 117 5.36 -2.78 15.65
N ALA A 118 4.96 -1.83 16.49
CA ALA A 118 3.56 -1.41 16.62
C ALA A 118 3.14 -0.69 15.33
N GLY A 119 2.67 -1.43 14.31
CA GLY A 119 1.98 -0.96 13.10
C GLY A 119 2.68 0.13 12.27
N ILE A 120 2.79 -0.03 10.95
CA ILE A 120 3.05 1.13 10.07
C ILE A 120 1.68 1.63 9.58
N PRO A 121 1.08 2.63 10.25
CA PRO A 121 -0.25 3.10 9.92
C PRO A 121 -0.26 3.73 8.53
N LEU A 122 -1.37 3.55 7.83
CA LEU A 122 -1.67 4.34 6.65
C LEU A 122 -2.38 5.63 7.08
N HIS A 123 -1.90 6.76 6.58
CA HIS A 123 -2.47 8.07 6.88
C HIS A 123 -3.57 8.41 5.87
N LEU A 124 -4.73 8.81 6.35
CA LEU A 124 -5.80 9.31 5.50
C LEU A 124 -5.49 10.76 5.13
N LYS A 125 -5.36 11.06 3.84
CA LYS A 125 -5.30 12.46 3.38
C LYS A 125 -6.69 13.07 3.53
N GLU A 126 -6.86 14.09 4.36
CA GLU A 126 -8.09 14.88 4.33
C GLU A 126 -8.26 15.49 2.94
N THR A 127 -9.33 15.10 2.27
CA THR A 127 -9.72 15.73 1.02
C THR A 127 -10.45 17.00 1.42
N ASN A 128 -9.88 18.17 1.14
CA ASN A 128 -10.66 19.41 1.17
C ASN A 128 -11.80 19.23 0.15
N ALA A 129 -13.01 18.97 0.65
CA ALA A 129 -14.20 18.68 -0.14
C ALA A 129 -14.63 19.81 -1.09
N ALA A 130 -13.93 20.94 -1.10
CA ALA A 130 -14.25 22.11 -1.90
C ALA A 130 -13.91 21.98 -3.39
N THR A 131 -12.97 21.10 -3.79
CA THR A 131 -12.46 21.13 -5.18
C THR A 131 -13.18 20.19 -6.15
N ILE A 132 -13.92 19.18 -5.66
CA ILE A 132 -14.54 18.18 -6.55
C ILE A 132 -15.87 18.68 -7.16
N CYS A 133 -16.56 19.64 -6.53
CA CYS A 133 -17.84 20.15 -7.04
C CYS A 133 -17.75 21.18 -8.19
N ALA A 134 -16.55 21.61 -8.61
CA ALA A 134 -16.43 22.71 -9.57
C ALA A 134 -16.54 22.30 -11.05
N ASN A 135 -16.34 21.02 -11.41
CA ASN A 135 -16.25 20.62 -12.82
C ASN A 135 -17.48 19.87 -13.36
N GLY A 136 -18.63 19.95 -12.67
CA GLY A 136 -19.83 19.17 -12.99
C GLY A 136 -20.99 19.90 -13.67
N LEU A 137 -20.94 21.22 -13.88
CA LEU A 137 -22.00 21.95 -14.59
C LEU A 137 -21.41 23.08 -15.44
N ALA A 138 -21.17 22.79 -16.71
CA ALA A 138 -21.23 23.77 -17.78
C ALA A 138 -22.16 23.17 -18.86
N THR A 139 -23.45 23.49 -18.76
CA THR A 139 -24.40 23.45 -19.87
C THR A 139 -24.35 24.76 -20.63
#